data_AF-A0A7S0LVI2-F1
#
_entry.id   AF-A0A7S0LVI2-F1
#
_cell.length_a   1.000
_cell.length_b   1.000
_cell.length_c   1.000
_cell.angle_alpha   90.00
_cell.angle_beta   90.00
_cell.angle_gamma   90.00
#
_symmetry.space_group_name_H-M   'P 1'
#
loop_
_entity.id
_entity.type
_entity.pdbx_description
1 polymer ?
#
loop_
_entity_poly.entity_id
_entity_poly.type
_entity_poly.pdbx_seq_one_letter_code
_entity_poly.pdbx_strand_id
1 'polypeptide(L)'
;MQKFWKGHDPTSTAWRRQYMNIIFAHSDEQMKAIKALVETYEQEQKGKTVKTEVQMRKPTDFVLAEDYHQKFYLRQKKDIFQSLGLKTGEEVIASSLAAKLNAFVAGHGTPEHFEEVMKGSGLEPKVVDMLEKKIVKRLRG
;
A
#
# COMPACT_ATOMS: atom_id res chain seq x y z
N MET A 1 10.17 5.62 4.40
CA MET A 1 9.57 6.53 5.40
C MET A 1 8.78 7.71 4.83
N GLN A 2 9.25 8.44 3.80
CA GLN A 2 8.49 9.58 3.26
C GLN A 2 7.02 9.26 2.85
N LYS A 3 6.79 8.13 2.18
CA LYS A 3 5.44 7.67 1.83
C LYS A 3 4.56 7.39 3.06
N PHE A 4 5.15 6.87 4.14
CA PHE A 4 4.46 6.65 5.40
C PHE A 4 3.99 7.99 5.98
N TRP A 5 4.90 8.96 6.15
CA TRP A 5 4.58 10.28 6.68
C TRP A 5 3.56 11.08 5.86
N LYS A 6 3.58 10.96 4.53
CA LYS A 6 2.60 11.62 3.67
C LYS A 6 1.24 10.92 3.64
N GLY A 7 1.18 9.66 4.09
CA GLY A 7 -0.02 8.83 4.00
C GLY A 7 -0.98 8.96 5.19
N HIS A 8 -0.60 9.68 6.24
CA HIS A 8 -1.42 9.89 7.43
C HIS A 8 -1.00 11.19 8.15
N ASP A 9 -1.74 11.58 9.19
CA ASP A 9 -1.30 12.64 10.12
C ASP A 9 -0.55 11.98 11.29
N PRO A 10 0.80 12.07 11.35
CA PRO A 10 1.61 11.45 12.39
C PRO A 10 1.50 12.13 13.75
N THR A 11 0.84 13.29 13.84
CA THR A 11 0.63 14.06 15.09
C THR A 11 -0.73 13.75 15.72
N SER A 12 -1.59 13.05 14.99
CA SER A 12 -2.92 12.64 15.45
C SER A 12 -2.83 11.49 16.46
N THR A 13 -3.75 11.50 17.43
CA THR A 13 -3.99 10.36 18.32
C THR A 13 -5.18 9.58 17.78
N ALA A 14 -5.01 8.29 17.52
CA ALA A 14 -6.13 7.46 17.09
C ALA A 14 -7.09 7.19 18.25
N TRP A 15 -8.39 7.31 17.99
CA TRP A 15 -9.44 7.01 18.98
C TRP A 15 -9.44 5.53 19.41
N ARG A 16 -9.06 4.63 18.49
CA ARG A 16 -9.01 3.19 18.73
C ARG A 16 -7.64 2.65 18.36
N ARG A 17 -7.17 1.69 19.15
CA ARG A 17 -5.88 0.99 18.93
C ARG A 17 -5.75 0.42 17.52
N GLN A 18 -6.84 -0.11 16.95
CA GLN A 18 -6.85 -0.67 15.59
C GLN A 18 -6.54 0.34 14.47
N TYR A 19 -6.52 1.65 14.76
CA TYR A 19 -6.22 2.72 13.80
C TYR A 19 -5.01 3.56 14.21
N MET A 20 -4.21 3.09 15.17
CA MET A 20 -3.04 3.83 15.65
C MET A 20 -1.94 3.93 14.59
N ASN A 21 -1.21 5.03 14.63
CA ASN A 21 0.02 5.19 13.85
C ASN A 21 1.12 4.38 14.54
N ILE A 22 1.64 3.35 13.87
CA ILE A 22 2.66 2.47 14.44
C ILE A 22 3.67 2.01 13.39
N ILE A 23 4.92 1.91 13.79
CA ILE A 23 6.02 1.34 13.01
C ILE A 23 6.59 0.17 13.81
N PHE A 24 6.67 -1.00 13.17
CA PHE A 24 7.32 -2.17 13.75
C PHE A 24 8.77 -2.25 13.29
N ALA A 25 9.70 -2.28 14.25
CA ALA A 25 11.10 -2.59 14.02
C ALA A 25 11.34 -4.09 14.23
N HIS A 26 12.21 -4.68 13.42
CA HIS A 26 12.59 -6.09 13.49
C HIS A 26 14.04 -6.33 13.92
N SER A 27 14.79 -5.25 14.16
CA SER A 27 16.15 -5.28 14.72
C SER A 27 16.47 -3.98 15.45
N ASP A 28 17.54 -3.99 16.24
CA ASP A 28 18.01 -2.81 16.96
C ASP A 28 18.51 -1.71 16.00
N GLU A 29 19.09 -2.10 14.86
CA GLU A 29 19.49 -1.17 13.80
C GLU A 29 18.27 -0.47 13.20
N GLN A 30 17.20 -1.22 12.90
CA GLN A 30 15.95 -0.62 12.42
C GLN A 30 15.34 0.29 13.48
N MET A 31 15.32 -0.13 14.75
CA MET A 31 14.81 0.67 15.86
C MET A 31 15.55 2.01 15.95
N LYS A 32 16.89 1.99 15.92
CA LYS A 32 17.72 3.20 15.95
C LYS A 32 17.46 4.09 14.75
N ALA A 33 17.41 3.51 13.54
CA ALA A 33 17.15 4.25 12.31
C ALA A 33 15.76 4.90 12.29
N ILE A 34 14.71 4.17 12.72
CA ILE A 34 13.34 4.70 12.78
C ILE A 34 13.27 5.87 13.77
N LYS A 35 13.86 5.73 14.97
CA LYS A 35 13.89 6.81 15.97
C LYS A 35 14.56 8.08 15.44
N ALA A 36 15.71 7.95 14.78
CA ALA A 36 16.40 9.09 14.18
C ALA A 36 15.55 9.77 13.08
N LEU A 37 14.83 8.97 12.28
CA LEU A 37 13.92 9.49 11.26
C LEU A 37 12.69 10.19 11.84
N VAL A 38 12.17 9.72 12.98
CA VAL A 38 11.09 10.41 13.72
C VAL A 38 11.57 11.76 14.23
N GLU A 39 12.74 11.79 14.89
CA GLU A 39 13.32 13.03 15.43
C GLU A 39 13.59 14.06 14.32
N THR A 40 14.17 13.62 13.20
CA THR A 40 14.40 14.50 12.04
C THR A 40 13.08 15.06 11.51
N TYR A 41 12.04 14.23 11.42
CA TYR A 41 10.74 14.67 10.94
C TYR A 41 10.07 15.66 11.91
N GLU A 42 10.18 15.47 13.23
CA GLU A 42 9.69 16.44 14.22
C GLU A 42 10.35 17.81 14.09
N GLN A 43 11.67 17.83 13.85
CA GLN A 43 12.41 19.07 13.60
C GLN A 43 11.91 19.78 12.33
N GLU A 44 11.68 19.03 11.24
CA GLU A 44 11.11 19.57 9.99
C GLU A 44 9.69 20.13 10.17
N GLN A 45 8.88 19.53 11.04
CA GLN A 45 7.51 19.97 11.33
C GLN A 45 7.43 21.09 12.37
N LYS A 46 8.55 21.78 12.64
CA LYS A 46 8.67 22.89 13.61
C LYS A 46 8.32 22.47 15.04
N GLY A 47 8.74 21.26 15.44
CA GLY A 47 8.58 20.78 16.82
C GLY A 47 7.19 20.23 17.15
N LYS A 48 6.34 19.97 16.14
CA LYS A 48 5.12 19.19 16.38
C LYS A 48 5.50 17.77 16.80
N THR A 49 5.02 17.35 17.96
CA THR A 49 5.27 16.00 18.48
C THR A 49 4.61 14.94 17.60
N VAL A 50 5.42 14.01 17.11
CA VAL A 50 4.98 12.81 16.41
C VAL A 50 4.45 11.83 17.46
N LYS A 51 3.22 11.37 17.26
CA LYS A 51 2.54 10.38 18.12
C LYS A 51 2.58 8.97 17.56
N THR A 52 3.38 8.74 16.53
CA THR A 52 3.58 7.42 15.94
C THR A 52 4.37 6.54 16.91
N GLU A 53 3.81 5.40 17.28
CA GLU A 53 4.51 4.44 18.12
C GLU A 53 5.58 3.68 17.35
N VAL A 54 6.70 3.38 18.01
CA VAL A 54 7.75 2.52 17.46
C VAL A 54 7.91 1.32 18.40
N GLN A 55 7.61 0.13 17.92
CA GLN A 55 7.66 -1.10 18.73
C GLN A 55 8.58 -2.15 18.09
N MET A 56 9.33 -2.87 18.92
CA MET A 56 10.05 -4.07 18.47
C MET A 56 9.05 -5.21 18.32
N ARG A 57 9.04 -5.86 17.15
CA ARG A 57 8.21 -7.05 16.87
C ARG A 57 8.99 -8.07 16.06
N LYS A 58 8.72 -9.34 16.30
CA LYS A 58 9.22 -10.39 15.41
C LYS A 58 8.35 -10.41 14.14
N PRO A 59 8.90 -10.76 12.97
CA PRO A 59 8.09 -10.96 11.77
C PRO A 59 6.95 -11.97 11.97
N THR A 60 7.16 -12.97 12.84
CA THR A 60 6.16 -13.98 13.22
C THR A 60 4.98 -13.44 14.03
N ASP A 61 5.09 -12.23 14.59
CA ASP A 61 3.99 -11.60 15.33
C ASP A 61 2.93 -11.00 14.39
N PHE A 62 3.24 -10.86 13.09
CA PHE A 62 2.31 -10.35 12.09
C PHE A 62 1.39 -11.47 11.59
N VAL A 63 0.10 -11.35 11.92
CA VAL A 63 -0.93 -12.28 11.45
C VAL A 63 -1.56 -11.73 10.19
N LEU A 64 -1.66 -12.56 9.15
CA LEU A 64 -2.34 -12.19 7.91
C LEU A 64 -3.83 -11.95 8.18
N ALA A 65 -4.33 -10.81 7.71
CA ALA A 65 -5.76 -10.53 7.65
C ALA A 65 -6.45 -11.43 6.61
N GLU A 66 -7.76 -11.59 6.75
CA GLU A 66 -8.58 -12.42 5.89
C GLU A 66 -8.48 -12.03 4.40
N ASP A 67 -8.73 -13.00 3.53
CA ASP A 67 -8.56 -12.86 2.08
C ASP A 67 -9.26 -11.64 1.47
N TYR A 68 -10.45 -11.28 1.98
CA TYR A 68 -11.23 -10.17 1.45
C TYR A 68 -10.58 -8.80 1.72
N HIS A 69 -9.67 -8.69 2.69
CA HIS A 69 -8.88 -7.48 2.94
C HIS A 69 -7.70 -7.34 1.97
N GLN A 70 -7.21 -8.44 1.40
CA GLN A 70 -6.06 -8.42 0.52
C GLN A 70 -6.43 -7.85 -0.85
N LYS A 71 -5.69 -6.81 -1.29
CA LYS A 71 -5.93 -6.10 -2.56
C LYS A 71 -7.40 -5.61 -2.68
N PHE A 72 -7.93 -5.04 -1.60
CA PHE A 72 -9.34 -4.66 -1.44
C PHE A 72 -9.95 -3.95 -2.65
N TYR A 73 -9.35 -2.85 -3.13
CA TYR A 73 -9.91 -2.06 -4.24
C TYR A 73 -10.00 -2.87 -5.54
N LEU A 74 -8.99 -3.70 -5.80
CA LEU A 74 -8.98 -4.60 -6.95
C LEU A 74 -10.09 -5.65 -6.84
N ARG A 75 -10.29 -6.25 -5.66
CA ARG A 75 -11.35 -7.25 -5.42
C ARG A 75 -12.76 -6.69 -5.62
N GLN A 76 -12.96 -5.39 -5.41
CA GLN A 76 -14.23 -4.73 -5.70
C GLN A 76 -14.53 -4.63 -7.21
N LYS A 77 -13.52 -4.84 -8.08
CA LYS A 77 -13.67 -4.91 -9.55
C LYS A 77 -13.60 -6.37 -9.99
N LYS A 78 -14.70 -7.10 -9.76
CA LYS A 78 -14.78 -8.57 -9.92
C LYS A 78 -14.32 -9.06 -11.29
N ASP A 79 -14.74 -8.38 -12.35
CA ASP A 79 -14.38 -8.66 -13.75
C ASP A 79 -12.87 -8.55 -14.00
N ILE A 80 -12.26 -7.48 -13.50
CA ILE A 80 -10.82 -7.26 -13.58
C ILE A 80 -10.08 -8.31 -12.74
N PHE A 81 -10.51 -8.52 -11.50
CA PHE A 81 -9.84 -9.44 -10.59
C PHE A 81 -9.86 -10.88 -11.11
N GLN A 82 -11.00 -11.34 -11.65
CA GLN A 82 -11.13 -12.66 -12.28
C GLN A 82 -10.23 -12.82 -13.49
N SER A 83 -10.03 -11.76 -14.29
CA SER A 83 -9.16 -11.80 -15.47
C SER A 83 -7.69 -12.06 -15.16
N LEU A 84 -7.25 -11.88 -13.90
CA LEU A 84 -5.87 -12.15 -13.47
C LEU A 84 -5.58 -13.62 -13.23
N GLY A 85 -6.61 -14.49 -13.20
CA GLY A 85 -6.43 -15.93 -13.03
C GLY A 85 -5.84 -16.36 -11.68
N LEU A 86 -5.84 -15.48 -10.68
CA LEU A 86 -5.36 -15.76 -9.32
C LEU A 86 -6.42 -16.60 -8.58
N LYS A 87 -6.05 -17.80 -8.15
CA LYS A 87 -6.92 -18.82 -7.59
C LYS A 87 -6.88 -18.87 -6.06
N THR A 88 -5.74 -18.56 -5.47
CA THR A 88 -5.55 -18.63 -4.00
C THR A 88 -5.28 -17.26 -3.37
N GLY A 89 -5.55 -17.13 -2.07
CA GLY A 89 -5.18 -15.93 -1.30
C GLY A 89 -3.68 -15.65 -1.36
N GLU A 90 -2.85 -16.68 -1.33
CA GLU A 90 -1.39 -16.58 -1.43
C GLU A 90 -0.94 -15.99 -2.77
N GLU A 91 -1.52 -16.43 -3.88
CA GLU A 91 -1.25 -15.87 -5.21
C GLU A 91 -1.63 -14.38 -5.29
N VAL A 92 -2.75 -14.00 -4.66
CA VAL A 92 -3.20 -12.60 -4.58
C VAL A 92 -2.27 -11.74 -3.72
N ILE A 93 -1.77 -12.29 -2.61
CA ILE A 93 -0.82 -11.60 -1.74
C ILE A 93 0.50 -11.39 -2.48
N ALA A 94 1.05 -12.44 -3.07
CA ALA A 94 2.36 -12.46 -3.74
C ALA A 94 2.41 -11.71 -5.08
N SER A 95 1.27 -11.53 -5.76
CA SER A 95 1.24 -10.89 -7.09
C SER A 95 1.58 -9.40 -7.05
N SER A 96 2.77 -9.07 -7.55
CA SER A 96 3.22 -7.68 -7.80
C SER A 96 2.31 -6.93 -8.78
N LEU A 97 1.79 -7.62 -9.80
CA LEU A 97 0.83 -7.03 -10.75
C LEU A 97 -0.48 -6.68 -10.04
N ALA A 98 -1.01 -7.58 -9.20
CA ALA A 98 -2.22 -7.31 -8.41
C ALA A 98 -2.02 -6.14 -7.43
N ALA A 99 -0.83 -5.97 -6.86
CA ALA A 99 -0.49 -4.83 -6.02
C ALA A 99 -0.58 -3.50 -6.79
N LYS A 100 0.01 -3.45 -7.98
CA LYS A 100 -0.01 -2.26 -8.86
C LYS A 100 -1.44 -1.95 -9.33
N LEU A 101 -2.17 -2.97 -9.80
CA LEU A 101 -3.56 -2.80 -10.22
C LEU A 101 -4.47 -2.33 -9.08
N ASN A 102 -4.28 -2.84 -7.86
CA ASN A 102 -5.00 -2.35 -6.68
C ASN A 102 -4.75 -0.86 -6.42
N ALA A 103 -3.49 -0.41 -6.55
CA ALA A 103 -3.15 1.01 -6.44
C ALA A 103 -3.82 1.85 -7.53
N PHE A 104 -3.77 1.41 -8.80
CA PHE A 104 -4.39 2.14 -9.89
C PHE A 104 -5.92 2.24 -9.76
N VAL A 105 -6.59 1.16 -9.35
CA VAL A 105 -8.04 1.17 -9.11
C VAL A 105 -8.43 2.14 -7.99
N ALA A 106 -7.55 2.30 -6.98
CA ALA A 106 -7.68 3.26 -5.89
C ALA A 106 -7.35 4.71 -6.29
N GLY A 107 -6.91 4.96 -7.52
CA GLY A 107 -6.53 6.30 -8.01
C GLY A 107 -5.08 6.69 -7.71
N HIS A 108 -4.22 5.72 -7.38
CA HIS A 108 -2.79 5.98 -7.14
C HIS A 108 -1.97 5.57 -8.37
N GLY A 109 -1.22 6.52 -8.92
CA GLY A 109 -0.35 6.34 -10.09
C GLY A 109 -0.66 7.36 -11.18
N THR A 110 0.00 7.23 -12.33
CA THR A 110 -0.25 8.08 -13.51
C THR A 110 -0.62 7.20 -14.72
N PRO A 111 -1.24 7.77 -15.77
CA PRO A 111 -1.50 7.03 -17.01
C PRO A 111 -0.24 6.42 -17.63
N GLU A 112 0.88 7.13 -17.59
CA GLU A 112 2.16 6.68 -18.14
C GLU A 112 2.70 5.47 -17.36
N HIS A 113 2.61 5.51 -16.02
CA HIS A 113 3.02 4.38 -15.20
C HIS A 113 2.09 3.18 -15.39
N PHE A 114 0.79 3.41 -15.56
CA PHE A 114 -0.15 2.34 -15.91
C PHE A 114 0.25 1.67 -17.23
N GLU A 115 0.53 2.45 -18.27
CA GLU A 115 0.94 1.94 -19.58
C GLU A 115 2.23 1.11 -19.50
N GLU A 116 3.24 1.60 -18.78
CA GLU A 116 4.50 0.89 -18.54
C GLU A 116 4.26 -0.47 -17.87
N VAL A 117 3.41 -0.51 -16.84
CA VAL A 117 3.08 -1.75 -16.13
C VAL A 117 2.30 -2.71 -17.03
N MET A 118 1.37 -2.20 -17.87
CA MET A 118 0.60 -3.03 -18.79
C MET A 118 1.47 -3.67 -19.88
N LYS A 119 2.48 -2.95 -20.41
CA LYS A 119 3.44 -3.48 -21.39
C LYS A 119 4.18 -4.73 -20.89
N GLY A 120 4.52 -4.76 -19.59
CA GLY A 120 5.20 -5.89 -18.95
C GLY A 120 4.28 -6.88 -18.24
N SER A 121 2.96 -6.75 -18.38
CA SER A 121 2.00 -7.51 -17.55
C SER A 121 1.78 -8.96 -18.00
N GLY A 122 2.02 -9.27 -19.28
CA GLY A 122 1.68 -10.57 -19.87
C GLY A 122 0.19 -10.84 -20.00
N LEU A 123 -0.67 -9.84 -19.75
CA LEU A 123 -2.12 -9.96 -19.90
C LEU A 123 -2.53 -9.93 -21.39
N GLU A 124 -3.63 -10.61 -21.70
CA GLU A 124 -4.19 -10.55 -23.05
C GLU A 124 -4.57 -9.11 -23.44
N PRO A 125 -4.37 -8.69 -24.71
CA PRO A 125 -4.67 -7.32 -25.15
C PRO A 125 -6.10 -6.86 -24.83
N LYS A 126 -7.09 -7.76 -24.90
CA LYS A 126 -8.49 -7.48 -24.55
C LYS A 126 -8.68 -7.10 -23.08
N VAL A 127 -7.88 -7.69 -22.19
CA VAL A 127 -7.89 -7.40 -20.75
C VAL A 127 -7.24 -6.05 -20.49
N VAL A 128 -6.11 -5.75 -21.17
CA VAL A 128 -5.44 -4.45 -21.07
C VAL A 128 -6.35 -3.30 -21.52
N ASP A 129 -7.02 -3.43 -22.67
CA ASP A 129 -7.97 -2.42 -23.17
C ASP A 129 -9.15 -2.20 -22.21
N MET A 130 -9.69 -3.29 -21.63
CA MET A 130 -10.72 -3.21 -20.60
C MET A 130 -10.23 -2.45 -19.36
N LEU A 131 -9.01 -2.75 -18.89
CA LEU A 131 -8.40 -2.08 -17.74
C LEU A 131 -8.20 -0.59 -18.01
N GLU A 132 -7.68 -0.25 -19.19
CA GLU A 132 -7.43 1.12 -19.60
C GLU A 132 -8.71 1.96 -19.53
N LYS A 133 -9.80 1.48 -20.15
CA LYS A 133 -11.11 2.14 -20.16
C LYS A 133 -11.70 2.36 -18.77
N LYS A 134 -11.43 1.46 -17.82
CA LYS A 134 -12.02 1.49 -16.46
C LYS A 134 -11.14 2.23 -15.44
N ILE A 135 -9.84 2.26 -15.65
CA ILE A 135 -8.86 2.71 -14.66
C ILE A 135 -8.26 4.06 -15.06
N VAL A 136 -7.86 4.28 -16.32
CA VAL A 136 -7.08 5.47 -16.70
C VAL A 136 -7.83 6.78 -16.45
N LYS A 137 -9.17 6.79 -16.57
CA LYS A 137 -9.97 7.97 -16.21
C LYS A 137 -9.78 8.41 -14.75
N ARG A 138 -9.51 7.47 -13.84
CA ARG A 138 -9.27 7.74 -12.42
C ARG A 138 -7.85 8.21 -12.11
N LEU A 139 -6.90 8.01 -13.03
CA LEU A 139 -5.50 8.41 -12.87
C LEU A 139 -5.21 9.81 -13.43
N ARG A 140 -6.21 10.45 -14.04
CA ARG A 140 -6.13 11.81 -14.62
C ARG A 140 -6.68 12.90 -13.69
N GLY A 141 -7.21 12.54 -12.53
CA GLY A 141 -7.68 13.46 -11.49
C GLY A 141 -6.66 13.57 -10.38
#